data_AF-A0A918KHK9-F1
#
_entry.id   AF-A0A918KHK9-F1
#
_cell.length_a   1.000
_cell.length_b   1.000
_cell.length_c   1.000
_cell.angle_alpha   90.00
_cell.angle_beta   90.00
_cell.angle_gamma   90.00
#
_symmetry.space_group_name_H-M   'P 1'
#
loop_
_entity.id
_entity.type
_entity.pdbx_description
1 polymer ?
#
loop_
_entity_poly.entity_id
_entity_poly.type
_entity_poly.pdbx_seq_one_letter_code
_entity_poly.pdbx_strand_id
1 'polypeptide(L)'
;MKAREWLQRSREAEDPIDGFSNAWRAFNHLYFPVNGKNERDKIRRYLKDSVDEAMAEHLLEEHEGELDYLTAEPVIDMRGNGRDTARNIEEFQDGRAPVGKLQEIFMIIYQVRCNLEHGQKSPSRRRDVELCRSACPLVERIVEENA
;
A
#
# COMPACT_ATOMS: atom_id res chain seq x y z
N MET A 1 -12.25 16.87 2.20
CA MET A 1 -11.15 16.55 3.12
C MET A 1 -9.88 16.45 2.29
N LYS A 2 -8.78 17.09 2.70
CA LYS A 2 -7.50 17.09 1.97
C LYS A 2 -6.65 15.88 2.37
N ALA A 3 -5.66 15.50 1.55
CA ALA A 3 -4.76 14.38 1.86
C ALA A 3 -4.13 14.48 3.26
N ARG A 4 -3.65 15.67 3.65
CA ARG A 4 -3.08 15.93 4.99
C ARG A 4 -4.05 15.69 6.16
N GLU A 5 -5.34 15.99 5.98
CA GLU A 5 -6.34 15.78 7.03
C GLU A 5 -6.59 14.27 7.27
N TRP A 6 -6.55 13.47 6.21
CA TRP A 6 -6.65 12.01 6.32
C TRP A 6 -5.37 11.39 6.89
N LEU A 7 -4.21 11.92 6.53
CA LEU A 7 -2.93 11.49 7.12
C LEU A 7 -2.93 11.70 8.63
N GLN A 8 -3.39 12.87 9.08
CA GLN A 8 -3.50 13.16 10.53
C GLN A 8 -4.40 12.14 11.24
N ARG A 9 -5.55 11.81 10.66
CA ARG A 9 -6.47 10.79 11.20
C ARG A 9 -5.87 9.40 11.23
N SER A 10 -4.99 9.08 10.29
CA SER A 10 -4.26 7.81 10.28
C SER A 10 -3.37 7.69 11.51
N ARG A 11 -2.57 8.74 11.76
CA ARG A 11 -1.62 8.81 12.88
C ARG A 11 -2.30 8.85 14.25
N GLU A 12 -3.53 9.36 14.32
CA GLU A 12 -4.34 9.43 15.55
C GLU A 12 -5.13 8.14 15.82
N ALA A 13 -5.20 7.19 14.87
CA ALA A 13 -5.99 5.99 15.02
C ALA A 13 -5.30 4.96 15.93
N GLU A 14 -6.04 4.42 16.91
CA GLU A 14 -5.54 3.34 17.78
C GLU A 14 -5.64 1.96 17.11
N ASP A 15 -6.68 1.74 16.31
CA ASP A 15 -6.87 0.49 15.55
C ASP A 15 -6.05 0.54 14.23
N PRO A 16 -5.12 -0.41 14.00
CA PRO A 16 -4.37 -0.49 12.74
C PRO A 16 -5.24 -0.56 11.49
N ILE A 17 -6.45 -1.12 11.58
CA ILE A 17 -7.38 -1.17 10.44
C ILE A 17 -7.87 0.24 10.09
N ASP A 18 -8.27 1.02 11.10
CA ASP A 18 -8.71 2.39 10.91
C ASP A 18 -7.55 3.30 10.47
N GLY A 19 -6.36 3.11 11.05
CA GLY A 19 -5.13 3.78 10.63
C GLY A 19 -4.89 3.56 9.14
N PHE A 20 -4.77 2.30 8.71
CA PHE A 20 -4.56 1.96 7.31
C PHE A 20 -5.67 2.49 6.39
N SER A 21 -6.94 2.40 6.80
CA SER A 21 -8.07 2.94 6.04
C SER A 21 -7.95 4.46 5.81
N ASN A 22 -7.55 5.20 6.85
CA ASN A 22 -7.32 6.65 6.76
C ASN A 22 -6.07 7.00 5.94
N ALA A 23 -4.95 6.28 6.12
CA ALA A 23 -3.75 6.43 5.29
C ALA A 23 -4.08 6.20 3.80
N TRP A 24 -4.85 5.15 3.49
CA TRP A 24 -5.22 4.87 2.12
C TRP A 24 -6.13 5.94 1.51
N ARG A 25 -7.06 6.51 2.29
CA ARG A 25 -7.86 7.66 1.84
C ARG A 25 -6.98 8.87 1.55
N ALA A 26 -5.97 9.12 2.38
CA ALA A 26 -5.00 10.18 2.15
C ALA A 26 -4.25 9.97 0.82
N PHE A 27 -3.76 8.76 0.58
CA PHE A 27 -3.07 8.39 -0.66
C PHE A 27 -4.00 8.46 -1.88
N ASN A 28 -5.26 8.03 -1.75
CA ASN A 28 -6.27 8.13 -2.81
C ASN A 28 -6.44 9.56 -3.30
N HIS A 29 -6.43 10.55 -2.40
CA HIS A 29 -6.49 11.96 -2.82
C HIS A 29 -5.34 12.38 -3.72
N LEU A 30 -4.17 11.75 -3.62
CA LEU A 30 -2.98 12.08 -4.41
C LEU A 30 -3.03 11.42 -5.80
N TYR A 31 -3.35 10.13 -5.89
CA TYR A 31 -3.36 9.43 -7.18
C TYR A 31 -4.70 9.52 -7.93
N PHE A 32 -5.79 9.95 -7.29
CA PHE A 32 -7.13 10.04 -7.93
C PHE A 32 -7.14 10.89 -9.21
N PRO A 33 -6.50 12.08 -9.27
CA PRO A 33 -6.48 12.92 -10.47
C PRO A 33 -5.64 12.34 -11.62
N VAL A 34 -4.81 11.33 -11.36
CA VAL A 34 -3.92 10.74 -12.37
C VAL A 34 -4.75 10.01 -13.43
N ASN A 35 -4.38 10.21 -14.70
CA ASN A 35 -4.99 9.51 -15.82
C ASN A 35 -4.54 8.04 -15.86
N GLY A 36 -5.50 7.11 -15.85
CA GLY A 36 -5.26 5.67 -15.94
C GLY A 36 -6.56 4.92 -16.25
N LYS A 37 -6.47 3.73 -16.86
CA LYS A 37 -7.66 2.94 -17.25
C LYS A 37 -8.36 2.33 -16.04
N ASN A 38 -7.57 1.97 -15.03
CA ASN A 38 -8.04 1.42 -13.77
C ASN A 38 -7.19 1.99 -12.62
N GLU A 39 -7.57 1.68 -11.40
CA GLU A 39 -6.90 2.19 -10.21
C GLU A 39 -5.44 1.73 -10.06
N ARG A 40 -5.12 0.49 -10.44
CA ARG A 40 -3.74 -0.04 -10.42
C ARG A 40 -2.84 0.77 -11.35
N ASP A 41 -3.33 1.10 -12.55
CA ASP A 41 -2.59 1.93 -13.51
C ASP A 41 -2.35 3.34 -12.95
N LYS A 42 -3.35 3.93 -12.28
CA LYS A 42 -3.21 5.25 -11.64
C LYS A 42 -2.17 5.24 -10.54
N ILE A 43 -2.19 4.24 -9.65
CA ILE A 43 -1.21 4.09 -8.56
C ILE A 43 0.19 3.95 -9.12
N ARG A 44 0.40 3.05 -10.09
CA ARG A 44 1.72 2.85 -10.70
C ARG A 44 2.24 4.12 -11.36
N ARG A 45 1.39 4.79 -12.12
CA ARG A 45 1.76 6.03 -12.79
C ARG A 45 2.07 7.14 -11.78
N TYR A 46 1.24 7.29 -10.76
CA TYR A 46 1.49 8.24 -9.68
C TYR A 46 2.87 8.02 -9.07
N LEU A 47 3.17 6.81 -8.59
CA LEU A 47 4.46 6.49 -7.97
C LEU A 47 5.64 6.72 -8.92
N LYS A 48 5.48 6.39 -10.21
CA LYS A 48 6.52 6.64 -11.22
C LYS A 48 6.78 8.13 -11.44
N ASP A 49 5.73 8.94 -11.40
CA ASP A 49 5.81 10.37 -11.71
C ASP A 49 6.17 11.21 -10.46
N SER A 50 5.96 10.67 -9.25
CA SER A 50 6.11 11.40 -7.97
C SER A 50 7.25 10.93 -7.08
N VAL A 51 7.90 9.80 -7.39
CA VAL A 51 9.00 9.23 -6.62
C VAL A 51 10.18 8.94 -7.56
N ASP A 52 11.37 9.44 -7.23
CA ASP A 52 12.59 9.09 -7.94
C ASP A 52 13.26 7.83 -7.35
N GLU A 53 14.30 7.32 -8.01
CA GLU A 53 14.95 6.08 -7.58
C GLU A 53 15.62 6.18 -6.19
N ALA A 54 16.16 7.35 -5.84
CA ALA A 54 16.83 7.55 -4.55
C ALA A 54 15.83 7.58 -3.39
N MET A 55 14.70 8.28 -3.58
CA MET A 55 13.59 8.27 -2.63
C MET A 55 12.98 6.87 -2.52
N ALA A 56 12.77 6.17 -3.64
CA ALA A 56 12.23 4.82 -3.61
C ALA A 56 13.15 3.84 -2.87
N GLU A 57 14.46 3.91 -3.10
CA GLU A 57 15.45 3.10 -2.37
C GLU A 57 15.40 3.39 -0.87
N HIS A 58 15.42 4.67 -0.49
CA HIS A 58 15.33 5.07 0.92
C HIS A 58 14.05 4.56 1.61
N LEU A 59 12.89 4.66 0.95
CA LEU A 59 11.62 4.16 1.48
C LEU A 59 11.61 2.63 1.64
N LEU A 60 12.26 1.91 0.72
CA LEU A 60 12.36 0.45 0.81
C LEU A 60 13.26 0.01 1.95
N GLU A 61 14.36 0.73 2.21
CA GLU A 61 15.27 0.49 3.33
C GLU A 61 14.65 0.88 4.68
N GLU A 62 14.00 2.04 4.76
CA GLU A 62 13.36 2.56 5.98
C GLU A 62 12.29 1.60 6.53
N HIS A 63 11.61 0.88 5.64
CA HIS A 63 10.48 0.01 5.95
C HIS A 63 10.76 -1.48 5.76
N GLU A 64 12.04 -1.91 5.74
CA GLU A 64 12.42 -3.31 5.46
C GLU A 64 11.63 -4.32 6.33
N GLY A 65 11.46 -4.04 7.63
CA GLY A 65 10.72 -4.92 8.55
C GLY A 65 9.23 -5.05 8.22
N GLU A 66 8.56 -3.98 7.81
CA GLU A 66 7.19 -4.03 7.33
C GLU A 66 7.07 -4.77 5.99
N LEU A 67 8.04 -4.56 5.10
CA LEU A 67 8.09 -5.20 3.78
C LEU A 67 8.29 -6.71 3.90
N ASP A 68 9.14 -7.17 4.83
CA ASP A 68 9.32 -8.58 5.13
C ASP A 68 7.98 -9.25 5.47
N TYR A 69 7.16 -8.61 6.31
CA TYR A 69 5.85 -9.15 6.66
C TYR A 69 4.88 -9.15 5.47
N LEU A 70 4.85 -8.06 4.69
CA LEU A 70 3.98 -7.94 3.51
C LEU A 70 4.33 -8.94 2.40
N THR A 71 5.58 -9.36 2.33
CA THR A 71 6.09 -10.24 1.27
C THR A 71 6.30 -11.69 1.72
N ALA A 72 6.17 -11.99 3.02
CA ALA A 72 6.29 -13.34 3.56
C ALA A 72 5.28 -14.33 2.97
N GLU A 73 4.03 -13.91 2.72
CA GLU A 73 2.98 -14.75 2.17
C GLU A 73 2.06 -13.96 1.22
N PRO A 74 1.67 -14.53 0.06
CA PRO A 74 0.73 -13.89 -0.86
C PRO A 74 -0.58 -13.47 -0.19
N VAL A 75 -1.06 -12.27 -0.51
CA VAL A 75 -2.37 -11.79 -0.10
C VAL A 75 -3.41 -12.27 -1.11
N ILE A 76 -4.26 -13.19 -0.68
CA ILE A 76 -5.31 -13.78 -1.52
C ILE A 76 -6.42 -12.76 -1.76
N ASP A 77 -6.90 -12.66 -3.01
CA ASP A 77 -8.12 -11.94 -3.33
C ASP A 77 -9.33 -12.73 -2.81
N MET A 78 -9.92 -12.24 -1.72
CA MET A 78 -10.98 -12.94 -1.02
C MET A 78 -12.31 -12.97 -1.77
N ARG A 79 -12.41 -12.35 -2.96
CA ARG A 79 -13.60 -12.38 -3.82
C ARG A 79 -13.80 -13.71 -4.56
N GLY A 80 -12.92 -14.68 -4.33
CA GLY A 80 -13.08 -16.05 -4.84
C GLY A 80 -12.75 -16.21 -6.32
N ASN A 81 -11.92 -15.33 -6.88
CA ASN A 81 -11.52 -15.38 -8.29
C ASN A 81 -10.19 -16.15 -8.52
N GLY A 82 -9.62 -16.74 -7.46
CA GLY A 82 -8.37 -17.51 -7.51
C GLY A 82 -7.10 -16.68 -7.72
N ARG A 83 -7.16 -15.35 -7.55
CA ARG A 83 -5.99 -14.46 -7.69
C ARG A 83 -5.37 -14.16 -6.34
N ASP A 84 -4.07 -13.87 -6.35
CA ASP A 84 -3.31 -13.41 -5.21
C ASP A 84 -2.19 -12.44 -5.65
N THR A 85 -1.29 -12.11 -4.72
CA THR A 85 -0.15 -11.21 -4.96
C THR A 85 1.18 -11.93 -5.14
N ALA A 86 1.21 -13.25 -5.37
CA ALA A 86 2.45 -14.03 -5.46
C ALA A 86 3.41 -13.47 -6.53
N ARG A 87 2.87 -13.17 -7.71
CA ARG A 87 3.63 -12.55 -8.79
C ARG A 87 4.22 -11.18 -8.42
N ASN A 88 3.51 -10.37 -7.61
CA ASN A 88 4.04 -9.08 -7.17
C ASN A 88 5.22 -9.26 -6.20
N ILE A 89 5.19 -10.31 -5.37
CA ILE A 89 6.31 -10.67 -4.49
C ILE A 89 7.52 -11.11 -5.31
N GLU A 90 7.33 -11.97 -6.30
CA GLU A 90 8.40 -12.39 -7.22
C GLU A 90 9.02 -11.18 -7.94
N GLU A 91 8.19 -10.30 -8.49
CA GLU A 91 8.65 -9.11 -9.21
C GLU A 91 9.34 -8.09 -8.29
N PHE A 92 9.00 -8.04 -7.00
CA PHE A 92 9.70 -7.26 -5.99
C PHE A 92 11.11 -7.83 -5.70
N GLN A 93 11.25 -9.16 -5.69
CA GLN A 93 12.50 -9.86 -5.39
C GLN A 93 13.46 -9.96 -6.60
N ASP A 94 12.95 -9.89 -7.83
CA ASP A 94 13.69 -10.08 -9.10
C ASP A 94 14.65 -8.92 -9.48
N GLY A 95 15.17 -8.16 -8.50
CA GLY A 95 16.24 -7.18 -8.75
C GLY A 95 15.86 -5.98 -9.63
N ARG A 96 14.57 -5.63 -9.74
CA ARG A 96 14.09 -4.43 -10.45
C ARG A 96 14.64 -3.13 -9.85
N ALA A 97 14.57 -2.06 -10.63
CA ALA A 97 14.84 -0.70 -10.15
C ALA A 97 13.95 -0.35 -8.93
N PRO A 98 14.45 0.43 -7.96
CA PRO A 98 13.73 0.80 -6.74
C PRO A 98 12.28 1.26 -6.96
N VAL A 99 12.02 2.16 -7.91
CA VAL A 99 10.64 2.60 -8.22
C VAL A 99 9.77 1.43 -8.68
N GLY A 100 10.32 0.52 -9.47
CA GLY A 100 9.63 -0.70 -9.89
C GLY A 100 9.27 -1.60 -8.72
N LYS A 101 10.20 -1.79 -7.76
CA LYS A 101 9.94 -2.54 -6.52
C LYS A 101 8.85 -1.89 -5.68
N LEU A 102 8.91 -0.58 -5.50
CA LEU A 102 7.90 0.19 -4.78
C LEU A 102 6.50 0.02 -5.39
N GLN A 103 6.41 0.04 -6.72
CA GLN A 103 5.14 -0.23 -7.41
C GLN A 103 4.58 -1.62 -7.10
N GLU A 104 5.42 -2.66 -7.05
CA GLU A 104 4.96 -4.01 -6.72
C GLU A 104 4.47 -4.13 -5.27
N ILE A 105 5.16 -3.51 -4.32
CA ILE A 105 4.70 -3.41 -2.93
C ILE A 105 3.33 -2.72 -2.85
N PHE A 106 3.15 -1.61 -3.55
CA PHE A 106 1.85 -0.92 -3.57
C PHE A 106 0.73 -1.75 -4.23
N MET A 107 1.05 -2.72 -5.10
CA MET A 107 0.06 -3.68 -5.60
C MET A 107 -0.34 -4.70 -4.55
N ILE A 108 0.59 -5.10 -3.68
CA ILE A 108 0.29 -5.95 -2.51
C ILE A 108 -0.60 -5.19 -1.53
N ILE A 109 -0.22 -3.97 -1.17
CA ILE A 109 -1.00 -3.10 -0.27
C ILE A 109 -2.38 -2.79 -0.85
N TYR A 110 -2.48 -2.57 -2.16
CA TYR A 110 -3.76 -2.40 -2.84
C TYR A 110 -4.69 -3.58 -2.61
N GLN A 111 -4.17 -4.82 -2.66
CA GLN A 111 -4.98 -6.01 -2.39
C GLN A 111 -5.40 -6.09 -0.91
N VAL A 112 -4.53 -5.69 0.03
CA VAL A 112 -4.87 -5.55 1.45
C VAL A 112 -6.07 -4.59 1.61
N ARG A 113 -6.05 -3.44 0.93
CA ARG A 113 -7.16 -2.49 0.92
C ARG A 113 -8.41 -3.06 0.27
N CYS A 114 -8.32 -3.75 -0.87
CA CYS A 114 -9.49 -4.34 -1.52
C CYS A 114 -10.19 -5.34 -0.58
N ASN A 115 -9.43 -6.18 0.11
CA ASN A 115 -9.99 -7.13 1.07
C ASN A 115 -10.64 -6.39 2.26
N LEU A 116 -10.10 -5.23 2.67
CA LEU A 116 -10.70 -4.40 3.72
C LEU A 116 -12.05 -3.82 3.30
N GLU A 117 -12.09 -3.10 2.19
CA GLU A 117 -13.28 -2.35 1.75
C GLU A 117 -14.43 -3.24 1.29
N HIS A 118 -14.12 -4.44 0.77
CA HIS A 118 -15.15 -5.40 0.40
C HIS A 118 -15.67 -6.23 1.59
N GLY A 119 -15.30 -5.87 2.82
CA GLY A 119 -15.79 -6.49 4.05
C GLY A 119 -15.27 -7.91 4.28
N GLN A 120 -14.15 -8.26 3.64
CA GLN A 120 -13.59 -9.62 3.68
C GLN A 120 -12.46 -9.76 4.69
N LYS A 121 -11.91 -8.64 5.18
CA LYS A 121 -11.06 -8.60 6.37
C LYS A 121 -11.89 -8.57 7.63
N SER A 122 -11.40 -9.29 8.64
CA SER A 122 -12.01 -9.27 9.97
C SER A 122 -11.00 -8.78 11.01
N PRO A 123 -11.37 -7.84 11.90
CA PRO A 123 -10.54 -7.47 13.06
C PRO A 123 -10.21 -8.65 13.98
N SER A 124 -11.00 -9.73 13.91
CA SER A 124 -10.76 -10.97 14.66
C SER A 124 -9.64 -11.85 14.05
N ARG A 125 -9.20 -11.56 12.83
CA ARG A 125 -8.12 -12.30 12.15
C ARG A 125 -6.80 -11.57 12.32
N ARG A 126 -5.89 -12.14 13.13
CA ARG A 126 -4.56 -11.57 13.40
C ARG A 126 -3.82 -11.16 12.13
N ARG A 127 -3.80 -12.01 11.10
CA ARG A 127 -3.11 -11.72 9.83
C ARG A 127 -3.66 -10.48 9.14
N ASP A 128 -4.98 -10.22 9.22
CA ASP A 128 -5.57 -9.04 8.60
C ASP A 128 -5.14 -7.75 9.29
N VAL A 129 -5.09 -7.76 10.62
CA VAL A 129 -4.63 -6.64 11.45
C VAL A 129 -3.15 -6.35 11.19
N GLU A 130 -2.30 -7.38 11.18
CA GLU A 130 -0.86 -7.20 10.91
C GLU A 130 -0.61 -6.72 9.49
N LEU A 131 -1.35 -7.21 8.47
CA LEU A 131 -1.22 -6.68 7.11
C LEU A 131 -1.55 -5.18 7.03
N CYS A 132 -2.58 -4.72 7.76
CA CYS A 132 -2.89 -3.29 7.84
C CYS A 132 -1.79 -2.53 8.60
N ARG A 133 -1.29 -3.08 9.71
CA ARG A 133 -0.20 -2.49 10.51
C ARG A 133 1.08 -2.33 9.70
N SER A 134 1.49 -3.35 8.95
CA SER A 134 2.70 -3.29 8.12
C SER A 134 2.52 -2.41 6.89
N ALA A 135 1.32 -2.35 6.31
CA ALA A 135 1.08 -1.48 5.15
C ALA A 135 1.03 0.01 5.51
N CYS A 136 0.56 0.36 6.71
CA CYS A 136 0.23 1.73 7.07
C CYS A 136 1.44 2.69 6.99
N PRO A 137 2.61 2.40 7.61
CA PRO A 137 3.73 3.34 7.66
C PRO A 137 4.22 3.78 6.27
N LEU A 138 4.37 2.84 5.33
CA LEU A 138 4.84 3.15 3.98
C LEU A 138 3.83 4.02 3.22
N VAL A 139 2.52 3.78 3.39
CA VAL A 139 1.49 4.63 2.77
C VAL A 139 1.51 6.03 3.37
N GLU A 140 1.62 6.15 4.69
CA GLU A 140 1.74 7.45 5.36
C GLU A 140 2.97 8.23 4.89
N ARG A 141 4.11 7.55 4.75
CA ARG A 141 5.37 8.16 4.31
C ARG A 141 5.27 8.71 2.89
N ILE A 142 4.68 7.95 1.96
CA ILE A 142 4.42 8.43 0.59
C ILE A 142 3.50 9.66 0.60
N VAL A 143 2.47 9.67 1.45
CA VAL A 143 1.55 10.81 1.55
C VAL A 143 2.26 12.03 2.11
N GLU A 144 3.06 11.88 3.16
CA GLU A 144 3.79 12.97 3.80
C GLU A 144 4.75 13.68 2.84
N GLU A 145 5.46 12.93 2.00
CA GLU A 145 6.39 13.49 1.00
C GLU A 145 5.69 14.23 -0.14
N ASN A 146 4.39 14.02 -0.35
CA ASN A 146 3.69 14.47 -1.55
C ASN A 146 2.43 15.31 -1.31
N ALA A 147 2.03 15.56 -0.06
CA ALA A 147 0.80 16.28 0.32
C ALA A 147 1.07 17.69 0.84
#